data_AF-A0A351CKZ3-F1
#
_entry.id   AF-A0A351CKZ3-F1
#
_cell.length_a   1.000
_cell.length_b   1.000
_cell.length_c   1.000
_cell.angle_alpha   90.00
_cell.angle_beta   90.00
_cell.angle_gamma   90.00
#
_symmetry.space_group_name_H-M   'P 1'
#
loop_
_entity.id
_entity.type
_entity.pdbx_description
1 polymer ?
#
loop_
_entity_poly.entity_id
_entity_poly.type
_entity_poly.pdbx_seq_one_letter_code
_entity_poly.pdbx_strand_id
1 'polypeptide(L)' 'MLLEKLLKEKILILDGAMGTMIQKHNLSEADYRSERFSDWHVLVKG' A
#
# COMPACT_ATOMS: atom_id res chain seq x y z
N MET A 1 15.90 -1.12 13.61
CA MET A 1 15.10 -0.37 12.60
C MET A 1 14.51 0.90 13.20
N LEU A 2 14.18 1.93 12.39
CA LEU A 2 13.59 3.20 12.89
C LEU A 2 12.27 2.98 13.64
N LEU A 3 11.42 2.08 13.12
CA LEU A 3 10.12 1.74 13.72
C LEU A 3 10.28 1.17 15.14
N GLU A 4 11.20 0.23 15.33
CA GLU A 4 11.50 -0.39 16.63
C GLU A 4 12.04 0.64 17.65
N LYS A 5 12.80 1.63 17.17
CA LYS A 5 13.30 2.72 18.02
C LYS A 5 12.15 3.60 18.49
N LEU A 6 11.26 3.99 17.58
CA LEU A 6 10.12 4.86 17.86
C LEU A 6 9.08 4.18 18.77
N LEU A 7 8.88 2.86 18.63
CA LEU A 7 8.01 2.07 19.52
C LEU A 7 8.46 2.09 20.99
N LYS A 8 9.78 2.23 21.24
CA LYS A 8 10.32 2.30 22.61
C LYS A 8 10.21 3.69 23.23
N GLU A 9 10.14 4.73 22.41
CA GLU A 9 10.18 6.13 22.86
C GLU A 9 8.78 6.75 22.99
N LYS A 10 7.78 6.24 22.24
CA LYS A 10 6.42 6.81 22.23
C LYS A 10 5.37 5.82 21.74
N ILE A 11 4.11 6.13 22.06
CA ILE A 11 2.95 5.43 21.50
C ILE A 11 2.83 5.81 20.02
N LEU A 12 2.91 4.81 19.15
CA LEU A 12 2.67 4.95 17.72
C LEU A 12 1.19 4.73 17.42
N ILE A 13 0.60 5.66 16.67
CA ILE A 13 -0.73 5.49 16.07
C ILE A 13 -0.51 5.16 14.59
N LEU A 14 -1.04 4.02 14.17
CA LEU A 14 -1.03 3.61 12.77
C LEU A 14 -2.42 3.86 12.20
N ASP A 15 -2.51 4.68 11.15
CA ASP A 15 -3.76 4.86 10.42
C ASP A 15 -4.01 3.64 9.52
N GLY A 16 -5.18 3.01 9.68
CA GLY A 16 -5.63 1.85 8.91
C GLY A 16 -6.38 2.21 7.63
N ALA A 17 -6.72 3.49 7.41
CA ALA A 17 -7.53 3.93 6.27
C ALA A 17 -6.72 4.11 4.96
N MET A 18 -5.46 3.69 4.93
CA MET A 18 -4.57 3.84 3.77
C MET A 18 -5.19 3.25 2.49
N GLY A 19 -5.84 2.09 2.57
CA GLY A 19 -6.46 1.45 1.40
C GLY A 19 -7.54 2.32 0.75
N THR A 20 -8.39 2.96 1.55
CA THR A 20 -9.41 3.90 1.08
C THR A 20 -8.78 5.14 0.44
N MET A 21 -7.67 5.62 0.99
CA MET A 21 -6.93 6.74 0.40
C MET A 21 -6.31 6.38 -0.95
N ILE A 22 -5.76 5.17 -1.09
CA ILE A 22 -5.22 4.67 -2.37
C ILE A 22 -6.33 4.58 -3.43
N GLN A 23 -7.52 4.08 -3.07
CA GLN A 23 -8.65 3.99 -4.01
C GLN A 23 -9.07 5.35 -4.58
N LYS A 24 -8.93 6.45 -3.82
CA LYS A 24 -9.23 7.82 -4.30
C LYS A 24 -8.32 8.28 -5.43
N HIS A 25 -7.13 7.69 -5.59
CA HIS A 25 -6.23 8.03 -6.68
C HIS A 25 -6.66 7.46 -8.05
N ASN A 26 -7.80 6.73 -8.13
CA ASN A 26 -8.35 6.19 -9.37
C ASN A 26 -7.34 5.41 -10.22
N LEU A 27 -6.42 4.71 -9.55
CA LEU A 27 -5.35 3.95 -10.19
C LEU A 27 -5.92 2.94 -11.20
N SER A 28 -5.31 2.89 -12.37
CA SER A 28 -5.65 1.96 -13.45
C SER A 28 -5.03 0.59 -13.21
N GLU A 29 -5.50 -0.45 -13.90
CA GLU A 29 -4.91 -1.79 -13.82
C GLU A 29 -3.41 -1.80 -14.13
N ALA A 30 -2.94 -0.91 -15.01
CA ALA A 30 -1.52 -0.76 -15.32
C ALA A 30 -0.70 -0.31 -14.10
N ASP A 31 -1.28 0.56 -13.26
CA ASP A 31 -0.64 1.07 -12.04
C ASP A 31 -0.53 -0.01 -10.95
N TYR A 32 -1.48 -0.96 -10.89
CA TYR A 32 -1.43 -2.10 -9.98
C TYR A 32 -0.40 -3.16 -10.40
N ARG A 33 -0.18 -3.30 -11.71
CA ARG A 33 0.71 -4.33 -12.25
C ARG A 33 2.18 -3.98 -12.10
N SER A 34 2.55 -2.74 -12.39
CA SER A 34 3.95 -2.32 -12.44
C SER A 34 4.80 -3.32 -13.26
N GLU A 35 6.09 -3.43 -12.98
CA GLU A 35 6.99 -4.42 -13.60
C GLU A 35 6.81 -5.82 -13.00
N ARG A 36 6.38 -5.92 -11.75
CA ARG A 36 6.32 -7.18 -11.00
C ARG A 36 5.16 -8.09 -11.45
N PHE A 37 4.06 -7.51 -11.91
CA PHE A 37 2.86 -8.23 -12.29
C PHE A 37 2.39 -7.90 -13.71
N SER A 38 3.32 -7.47 -14.57
CA SER A 38 3.04 -7.16 -15.97
C SER A 38 2.25 -8.28 -16.66
N ASP A 39 2.72 -9.52 -16.51
CA ASP A 39 2.19 -10.71 -17.20
C ASP A 39 1.24 -11.54 -16.34
N TRP A 40 0.68 -10.96 -15.28
CA TRP A 40 -0.21 -11.71 -14.39
C TRP A 40 -1.53 -12.04 -15.08
N HIS A 41 -1.91 -13.32 -15.10
CA HIS A 41 -3.04 -13.85 -15.90
C HIS A 41 -4.44 -13.40 -15.42
N VAL A 42 -4.53 -12.70 -14.29
CA VAL A 42 -5.78 -12.14 -13.74
C VAL A 42 -5.59 -10.67 -13.37
N LEU A 43 -6.70 -9.94 -13.26
CA LEU A 43 -6.69 -8.56 -12.78
C LEU A 43 -6.09 -8.49 -11.37
N VAL A 44 -5.19 -7.52 -11.17
CA VAL A 44 -4.55 -7.25 -9.88
C VAL A 44 -5.36 -6.23 -9.09
N LYS A 45 -6.00 -5.29 -9.79
CA LYS A 45 -6.99 -4.41 -9.20
C LYS A 45 -8.26 -5.22 -8.89
N GLY A 46 -8.62 -5.27 -7.61
CA GLY A 46 -9.86 -5.88 -7.11
C GLY A 46 -11.09 -5.00 -7.26
#